data_AF-A0A239PC26-F1
#
_entry.id   AF-A0A239PC26-F1
#
_cell.length_a   1.000
_cell.length_b   1.000
_cell.length_c   1.000
_cell.angle_alpha   90.00
_cell.angle_beta   90.00
_cell.angle_gamma   90.00
#
_symmetry.space_group_name_H-M   'P 1'
#
loop_
_entity.id
_entity.type
_entity.pdbx_description
1 polymer ?
#
loop_
_entity_poly.entity_id
_entity_poly.type
_entity_poly.pdbx_seq_one_letter_code
_entity_poly.pdbx_strand_id
1 'polypeptide(L)'
;MKGRNPLLDELKSVHNMLKRDLAAVRKLADAAASGAPAKNVRAGLTKLKSNGPLFQLRVNCLSYCQVVHNHHHNEDEALFPAVVRAAPHLKATVAKLKADHRLVEDMLYEVEGAARQLGGNDAAPRRKLVAALRALSDHLLEHLAYEETQLGPVLANWKTWPGRR
;
A
#
# COMPACT_ATOMS: atom_id res chain seq x y z
N MET A 1 27.51 -14.55 -11.99
CA MET A 1 26.33 -13.68 -12.16
C MET A 1 25.28 -14.12 -11.14
N LYS A 2 24.97 -13.31 -10.12
CA LYS A 2 23.91 -13.62 -9.14
C LYS A 2 22.58 -13.68 -9.91
N GLY A 3 21.98 -14.86 -10.01
CA GLY A 3 20.73 -15.07 -10.73
C GLY A 3 19.60 -14.22 -10.15
N ARG A 4 18.80 -13.58 -11.00
CA ARG A 4 17.56 -12.89 -10.61
C ARG A 4 16.69 -13.81 -9.77
N ASN A 5 16.14 -13.28 -8.70
CA ASN A 5 15.18 -14.00 -7.87
C ASN A 5 13.77 -13.55 -8.25
N PRO A 6 12.96 -14.42 -8.90
CA PRO A 6 11.68 -14.01 -9.44
C PRO A 6 10.71 -13.49 -8.38
N LEU A 7 10.77 -13.98 -7.13
CA LEU A 7 9.85 -13.57 -6.06
C LEU A 7 10.20 -12.20 -5.49
N LEU A 8 11.49 -11.95 -5.22
CA LEU A 8 11.94 -10.65 -4.75
C LEU A 8 11.74 -9.57 -5.84
N ASP A 9 11.94 -9.93 -7.10
CA ASP A 9 11.70 -9.04 -8.24
C ASP A 9 10.20 -8.73 -8.39
N GLU A 10 9.32 -9.72 -8.19
CA GLU A 10 7.86 -9.55 -8.19
C GLU A 10 7.41 -8.60 -7.06
N LEU A 11 7.83 -8.85 -5.81
CA LEU A 11 7.56 -7.99 -4.65
C LEU A 11 7.95 -6.53 -4.95
N LYS A 12 9.20 -6.33 -5.38
CA LYS A 12 9.72 -4.99 -5.72
C LYS A 12 8.97 -4.35 -6.87
N SER A 13 8.53 -5.14 -7.86
CA SER A 13 7.73 -4.63 -8.97
C SER A 13 6.42 -4.04 -8.46
N VAL A 14 5.68 -4.77 -7.62
CA VAL A 14 4.43 -4.31 -7.02
C VAL A 14 4.67 -3.09 -6.13
N HIS A 15 5.69 -3.12 -5.27
CA HIS A 15 6.07 -1.98 -4.43
C HIS A 15 6.38 -0.73 -5.26
N ASN A 16 7.05 -0.89 -6.40
CA ASN A 16 7.32 0.23 -7.29
C ASN A 16 6.05 0.78 -7.95
N MET A 17 5.01 -0.04 -8.16
CA MET A 17 3.71 0.46 -8.59
C MET A 17 3.04 1.27 -7.48
N LEU A 18 3.04 0.76 -6.25
CA LEU A 18 2.51 1.48 -5.07
C LEU A 18 3.24 2.80 -4.82
N LYS A 19 4.58 2.82 -4.92
CA LYS A 19 5.39 4.04 -4.79
C LYS A 19 4.99 5.12 -5.83
N ARG A 20 4.59 4.72 -7.05
CA ARG A 20 4.09 5.68 -8.07
C ARG A 20 2.74 6.27 -7.68
N ASP A 21 1.83 5.47 -7.15
CA ASP A 21 0.56 5.96 -6.63
C ASP A 21 0.76 6.89 -5.44
N LEU A 22 1.68 6.55 -4.52
CA LEU A 22 2.01 7.40 -3.37
C LEU A 22 2.61 8.74 -3.80
N ALA A 23 3.40 8.77 -4.89
CA ALA A 23 3.85 10.03 -5.47
C ALA A 23 2.68 10.88 -5.99
N ALA A 24 1.65 10.27 -6.56
CA ALA A 24 0.42 10.96 -6.95
C ALA A 24 -0.43 11.41 -5.76
N VAL A 25 -0.50 10.61 -4.68
CA VAL A 25 -1.11 10.99 -3.40
C VAL A 25 -0.44 12.23 -2.80
N ARG A 26 0.89 12.28 -2.78
CA ARG A 26 1.65 13.45 -2.30
C ARG A 26 1.37 14.70 -3.13
N LYS A 27 1.41 14.60 -4.46
CA LYS A 27 1.03 15.70 -5.37
C LYS A 27 -0.39 16.21 -5.11
N LEU A 28 -1.32 15.29 -4.83
CA LEU A 28 -2.70 15.64 -4.52
C LEU A 28 -2.81 16.37 -3.16
N ALA A 29 -2.08 15.91 -2.15
CA ALA A 29 -1.99 16.58 -0.86
C ALA A 29 -1.45 18.01 -1.00
N ASP A 30 -0.41 18.20 -1.81
CA ASP A 30 0.19 19.52 -2.06
C ASP A 30 -0.76 20.45 -2.84
N ALA A 31 -1.47 19.91 -3.83
CA ALA A 31 -2.51 20.66 -4.54
C ALA A 31 -3.65 21.07 -3.60
N ALA A 32 -4.12 20.15 -2.75
CA ALA A 32 -5.16 20.44 -1.76
C ALA A 32 -4.69 21.48 -0.74
N ALA A 33 -3.45 21.40 -0.26
CA ALA A 33 -2.84 22.37 0.64
C ALA A 33 -2.70 23.77 -0.01
N SER A 34 -2.39 23.81 -1.30
CA SER A 34 -2.28 25.03 -2.10
C SER A 34 -3.64 25.62 -2.53
N GLY A 35 -4.75 25.09 -2.02
CA GLY A 35 -6.08 25.63 -2.27
C GLY A 35 -6.74 25.18 -3.58
N ALA A 36 -6.27 24.09 -4.21
CA ALA A 36 -6.91 23.57 -5.41
C ALA A 36 -8.43 23.35 -5.22
N PRO A 37 -9.26 23.58 -6.26
CA PRO A 37 -10.71 23.39 -6.17
C PRO A 37 -11.07 21.98 -5.69
N ALA A 38 -12.03 21.88 -4.75
CA ALA A 38 -12.44 20.60 -4.19
C ALA A 38 -12.84 19.56 -5.25
N LYS A 39 -13.45 20.00 -6.36
CA LYS A 39 -13.78 19.15 -7.51
C LYS A 39 -12.55 18.49 -8.14
N ASN A 40 -11.43 19.21 -8.25
CA ASN A 40 -10.19 18.70 -8.83
C ASN A 40 -9.54 17.70 -7.88
N VAL A 41 -9.53 18.00 -6.57
CA VAL A 41 -8.99 17.10 -5.55
C VAL A 41 -9.77 15.78 -5.53
N ARG A 42 -11.11 15.84 -5.52
CA ARG A 42 -11.97 14.65 -5.59
C ARG A 42 -11.76 13.86 -6.88
N ALA A 43 -11.66 14.52 -8.03
CA ALA A 43 -11.38 13.84 -9.30
C ALA A 43 -10.02 13.12 -9.29
N GLY A 44 -9.00 13.72 -8.68
CA GLY A 44 -7.69 13.10 -8.47
C GLY A 44 -7.79 11.82 -7.62
N LEU A 45 -8.55 11.86 -6.52
CA LEU A 45 -8.81 10.67 -5.70
C LEU A 45 -9.59 9.60 -6.45
N THR A 46 -10.64 9.97 -7.19
CA THR A 46 -11.39 9.02 -8.02
C THR A 46 -10.48 8.34 -9.04
N LYS A 47 -9.57 9.08 -9.68
CA LYS A 47 -8.61 8.50 -10.62
C LYS A 47 -7.66 7.51 -9.93
N LEU A 48 -7.14 7.85 -8.75
CA LEU A 48 -6.31 6.94 -7.94
C LEU A 48 -7.08 5.68 -7.55
N LYS A 49 -8.35 5.82 -7.19
CA LYS A 49 -9.23 4.70 -6.85
C LYS A 49 -9.51 3.77 -8.03
N SER A 50 -9.79 4.34 -9.20
CA SER A 50 -10.17 3.56 -10.38
C SER A 50 -8.99 2.91 -11.08
N ASN A 51 -7.81 3.53 -11.05
CA ASN A 51 -6.69 3.14 -11.91
C ASN A 51 -5.41 2.77 -11.15
N GLY A 52 -5.35 3.02 -9.83
CA GLY A 52 -4.15 2.83 -9.02
C GLY A 52 -4.18 1.53 -8.20
N PRO A 53 -3.08 0.75 -8.15
CA PRO A 53 -2.96 -0.38 -7.23
C PRO A 53 -3.17 -0.03 -5.75
N LEU A 54 -2.88 1.20 -5.31
CA LEU A 54 -2.96 1.61 -3.90
C LEU A 54 -4.35 1.40 -3.28
N PHE A 55 -5.41 1.81 -3.96
CA PHE A 55 -6.78 1.67 -3.44
C PHE A 55 -7.38 0.28 -3.70
N GLN A 56 -6.70 -0.54 -4.50
CA GLN A 56 -7.02 -1.97 -4.66
C GLN A 56 -6.53 -2.79 -3.46
N LEU A 57 -5.67 -2.24 -2.59
CA LEU A 57 -5.27 -2.84 -1.31
C LEU A 57 -6.46 -3.07 -0.37
N ARG A 58 -7.56 -2.33 -0.54
CA ARG A 58 -8.74 -2.35 0.33
C ARG A 58 -9.58 -3.64 0.22
N VAL A 59 -9.29 -4.56 -0.69
CA VAL A 59 -10.19 -5.70 -0.98
C VAL A 59 -9.83 -6.93 -0.15
N ASN A 60 -10.29 -6.95 1.11
CA ASN A 60 -10.69 -8.17 1.81
C ASN A 60 -12.20 -8.46 1.64
N CYS A 61 -12.89 -7.75 0.75
CA CYS A 61 -14.31 -7.94 0.41
C CYS A 61 -14.55 -7.79 -1.09
N LEU A 62 -14.66 -8.94 -1.77
CA LEU A 62 -15.37 -9.20 -3.04
C LEU A 62 -15.17 -8.22 -4.21
N SER A 63 -14.52 -8.75 -5.25
CA SER A 63 -14.62 -8.35 -6.67
C SER A 63 -14.30 -6.89 -7.03
N TYR A 64 -13.00 -6.58 -7.12
CA TYR A 64 -12.39 -6.09 -8.36
C TYR A 64 -10.86 -5.96 -8.17
N CYS A 65 -10.09 -6.29 -9.21
CA CYS A 65 -8.62 -6.20 -9.36
C CYS A 65 -7.76 -7.38 -8.87
N GLN A 66 -7.50 -8.29 -9.82
CA GLN A 66 -6.74 -9.54 -9.70
C GLN A 66 -5.25 -9.38 -9.32
N VAL A 67 -4.61 -8.22 -9.49
CA VAL A 67 -3.15 -8.09 -9.34
C VAL A 67 -2.74 -7.73 -7.91
N VAL A 68 -3.41 -6.77 -7.26
CA VAL A 68 -3.10 -6.35 -5.88
C VAL A 68 -3.89 -7.14 -4.85
N HIS A 69 -5.12 -7.56 -5.17
CA HIS A 69 -5.87 -8.53 -4.37
C HIS A 69 -5.07 -9.84 -4.22
N ASN A 70 -4.38 -10.30 -5.28
CA ASN A 70 -3.49 -11.45 -5.21
C ASN A 70 -2.12 -11.13 -4.58
N HIS A 71 -1.79 -9.88 -4.23
CA HIS A 71 -0.54 -9.59 -3.56
C HIS A 71 -0.72 -9.78 -2.05
N HIS A 72 -1.41 -8.88 -1.35
CA HIS A 72 -1.51 -8.93 0.12
C HIS A 72 -2.31 -10.13 0.65
N HIS A 73 -3.34 -10.61 -0.06
CA HIS A 73 -4.03 -11.85 0.31
C HIS A 73 -3.09 -13.06 0.19
N ASN A 74 -2.32 -13.17 -0.90
CA ASN A 74 -1.33 -14.24 -1.02
C ASN A 74 -0.15 -14.02 -0.07
N GLU A 75 0.11 -12.79 0.37
CA GLU A 75 1.15 -12.54 1.35
C GLU A 75 0.72 -12.99 2.74
N ASP A 76 -0.44 -12.54 3.21
CA ASP A 76 -0.95 -12.87 4.54
C ASP A 76 -1.28 -14.36 4.70
N GLU A 77 -1.82 -15.00 3.64
CA GLU A 77 -2.27 -16.39 3.65
C GLU A 77 -1.22 -17.39 3.14
N ALA A 78 -0.25 -16.95 2.33
CA ALA A 78 0.77 -17.83 1.74
C ALA A 78 2.22 -17.39 2.06
N LEU A 79 2.62 -16.15 1.77
CA LEU A 79 4.00 -15.68 1.95
C LEU A 79 4.43 -15.68 3.39
N PHE A 80 3.70 -14.98 4.25
CA PHE A 80 4.03 -14.78 5.64
C PHE A 80 4.07 -16.11 6.40
N PRO A 81 3.09 -17.04 6.25
CA PRO A 81 3.23 -18.38 6.79
C PRO A 81 4.48 -19.12 6.28
N ALA A 82 4.81 -19.00 5.00
CA ALA A 82 6.01 -19.63 4.44
C ALA A 82 7.32 -19.01 4.96
N VAL A 83 7.36 -17.68 5.10
CA VAL A 83 8.47 -16.94 5.67
C VAL A 83 8.69 -17.37 7.11
N VAL A 84 7.63 -17.46 7.92
CA VAL A 84 7.73 -17.91 9.33
C VAL A 84 8.21 -19.37 9.41
N ARG A 85 7.77 -20.25 8.50
CA ARG A 85 8.28 -21.63 8.45
C ARG A 85 9.75 -21.71 8.10
N ALA A 86 10.21 -20.94 7.10
CA ALA A 86 11.59 -20.96 6.64
C ALA A 86 12.55 -20.16 7.54
N ALA A 87 12.05 -19.12 8.19
CA ALA A 87 12.80 -18.19 9.02
C ALA A 87 11.99 -17.84 10.29
N PRO A 88 11.91 -18.76 11.29
CA PRO A 88 11.10 -18.56 12.49
C PRO A 88 11.44 -17.30 13.30
N HIS A 89 12.68 -16.80 13.19
CA HIS A 89 13.12 -15.56 13.83
C HIS A 89 12.39 -14.31 13.30
N LEU A 90 11.75 -14.37 12.12
CA LEU A 90 10.98 -13.27 11.53
C LEU A 90 9.50 -13.24 11.98
N LYS A 91 9.09 -14.08 12.96
CA LYS A 91 7.69 -14.11 13.44
C LYS A 91 7.20 -12.73 13.91
N ALA A 92 8.03 -11.99 14.63
CA ALA A 92 7.68 -10.64 15.10
C ALA A 92 7.58 -9.63 13.93
N THR A 93 8.51 -9.71 12.97
CA THR A 93 8.48 -8.91 11.73
C THR A 93 7.18 -9.12 10.97
N VAL A 94 6.79 -10.38 10.73
CA VAL A 94 5.55 -10.73 10.04
C VAL A 94 4.32 -10.23 10.82
N ALA A 95 4.31 -10.36 12.15
CA ALA A 95 3.22 -9.84 12.96
C ALA A 95 3.08 -8.31 12.84
N LYS A 96 4.20 -7.58 12.77
CA LYS A 96 4.19 -6.14 12.50
C LYS A 96 3.66 -5.83 11.10
N LEU A 97 4.13 -6.51 10.06
CA LEU A 97 3.66 -6.29 8.68
C LEU A 97 2.14 -6.48 8.57
N LYS A 98 1.60 -7.54 9.18
CA LYS A 98 0.14 -7.76 9.27
C LYS A 98 -0.59 -6.64 10.01
N ALA A 99 0.03 -6.04 11.02
CA ALA A 99 -0.57 -4.91 11.73
C ALA A 99 -0.55 -3.63 10.88
N ASP A 100 0.55 -3.38 10.18
CA ASP A 100 0.65 -2.27 9.22
C ASP A 100 -0.41 -2.40 8.11
N HIS A 101 -0.67 -3.61 7.59
CA HIS A 101 -1.73 -3.83 6.58
C HIS A 101 -3.11 -3.35 7.05
N ARG A 102 -3.49 -3.68 8.30
CA ARG A 102 -4.76 -3.23 8.89
C ARG A 102 -4.78 -1.71 9.08
N LEU A 103 -3.67 -1.12 9.52
CA LEU A 103 -3.57 0.32 9.69
C LEU A 103 -3.67 1.06 8.35
N VAL A 104 -3.07 0.54 7.29
CA VAL A 104 -3.20 1.10 5.93
C VAL A 104 -4.65 1.05 5.46
N GLU A 105 -5.38 -0.04 5.74
CA GLU A 105 -6.81 -0.12 5.46
C GLU A 105 -7.60 1.01 6.18
N ASP A 106 -7.37 1.20 7.48
CA ASP A 106 -7.99 2.27 8.26
C ASP A 106 -7.65 3.67 7.71
N MET A 107 -6.38 3.92 7.36
CA MET A 107 -5.95 5.19 6.76
C MET A 107 -6.62 5.46 5.41
N LEU A 108 -6.83 4.43 4.59
CA LEU A 108 -7.58 4.56 3.33
C LEU A 108 -9.04 4.96 3.59
N TYR A 109 -9.69 4.38 4.61
CA TYR A 109 -11.03 4.80 5.04
C TYR A 109 -11.06 6.26 5.51
N GLU A 110 -10.04 6.71 6.26
CA GLU A 110 -9.92 8.10 6.70
C GLU A 110 -9.78 9.08 5.54
N VAL A 111 -8.94 8.76 4.55
CA VAL A 111 -8.77 9.56 3.33
C VAL A 111 -10.11 9.70 2.61
N GLU A 112 -10.86 8.62 2.45
CA GLU A 112 -12.18 8.67 1.82
C GLU A 112 -13.19 9.48 2.63
N GLY A 113 -13.22 9.30 3.95
CA GLY A 113 -14.06 10.07 4.85
C GLY A 113 -13.77 11.57 4.76
N ALA A 114 -12.51 11.96 4.80
CA ALA A 114 -12.07 13.35 4.67
C ALA A 114 -12.40 13.92 3.29
N ALA A 115 -12.25 13.13 2.23
CA ALA A 115 -12.59 13.55 0.87
C ALA A 115 -14.09 13.82 0.67
N ARG A 116 -14.97 13.02 1.30
CA ARG A 116 -16.42 13.25 1.31
C ARG A 116 -16.81 14.55 2.02
N GLN A 117 -16.03 14.96 3.01
CA GLN A 117 -16.24 16.21 3.77
C GLN A 117 -15.74 17.46 3.04
N LEU A 118 -15.03 17.33 1.92
CA LEU A 118 -14.64 18.50 1.13
C LEU A 118 -15.88 19.20 0.55
N GLY A 119 -16.09 20.46 0.92
CA GLY A 119 -17.14 21.33 0.39
C GLY A 119 -16.70 22.79 0.39
N GLY A 120 -17.21 23.58 -0.57
CA GLY A 120 -16.96 25.03 -0.64
C GLY A 120 -15.48 25.42 -0.50
N ASN A 121 -15.24 26.44 0.33
CA ASN A 121 -13.91 26.97 0.67
C ASN A 121 -13.48 26.61 2.11
N ASP A 122 -14.08 25.57 2.70
CA ASP A 122 -13.85 25.25 4.12
C ASP A 122 -12.42 24.76 4.36
N ALA A 123 -11.70 25.47 5.22
CA ALA A 123 -10.30 25.18 5.49
C ALA A 123 -10.10 23.92 6.35
N ALA A 124 -11.04 23.60 7.25
CA ALA A 124 -10.89 22.47 8.18
C ALA A 124 -10.97 21.10 7.49
N PRO A 125 -12.00 20.78 6.67
CA PRO A 125 -12.04 19.51 5.92
C PRO A 125 -10.85 19.34 4.99
N ARG A 126 -10.39 20.45 4.38
CA ARG A 126 -9.19 20.48 3.54
C ARG A 126 -7.93 20.10 4.31
N ARG A 127 -7.69 20.72 5.48
CA ARG A 127 -6.55 20.37 6.34
C ARG A 127 -6.58 18.90 6.77
N LYS A 128 -7.77 18.39 7.12
CA LYS A 128 -7.94 16.98 7.49
C LYS A 128 -7.57 16.04 6.34
N LEU A 129 -8.02 16.32 5.12
CA LEU A 129 -7.65 15.49 3.96
C LEU A 129 -6.14 15.54 3.68
N VAL A 130 -5.53 16.73 3.73
CA VAL A 130 -4.07 16.88 3.53
C VAL A 130 -3.31 16.05 4.55
N ALA A 131 -3.71 16.10 5.83
CA ALA A 131 -3.08 15.31 6.88
C ALA A 131 -3.24 13.80 6.62
N ALA A 132 -4.44 13.34 6.27
CA ALA A 132 -4.70 11.92 5.98
C ALA A 132 -3.88 11.41 4.78
N LEU A 133 -3.79 12.19 3.69
CA LEU A 133 -3.00 11.81 2.50
C LEU A 133 -1.51 11.71 2.80
N ARG A 134 -0.98 12.64 3.62
CA ARG A 134 0.43 12.62 4.04
C ARG A 134 0.71 11.43 4.95
N ALA A 135 -0.12 11.22 5.97
CA ALA A 135 0.01 10.09 6.89
C ALA A 135 -0.01 8.74 6.15
N LEU A 136 -0.98 8.53 5.25
CA LEU A 136 -1.05 7.34 4.41
C LEU A 136 0.24 7.14 3.60
N SER A 137 0.71 8.20 2.93
CA SER A 137 1.90 8.10 2.09
C SER A 137 3.16 7.82 2.88
N ASP A 138 3.33 8.45 4.04
CA ASP A 138 4.55 8.30 4.83
C ASP A 138 4.59 6.90 5.46
N HIS A 139 3.48 6.46 6.06
CA HIS A 139 3.39 5.14 6.66
C HIS A 139 3.57 4.02 5.63
N LEU A 140 2.91 4.11 4.47
CA LEU A 140 3.03 3.05 3.48
C LEU A 140 4.44 3.01 2.85
N LEU A 141 5.12 4.15 2.66
CA LEU A 141 6.52 4.12 2.21
C LEU A 141 7.45 3.47 3.23
N GLU A 142 7.26 3.75 4.52
CA GLU A 142 8.01 3.11 5.59
C GLU A 142 7.75 1.60 5.63
N HIS A 143 6.48 1.20 5.54
CA HIS A 143 6.07 -0.20 5.49
C HIS A 143 6.74 -0.96 4.33
N LEU A 144 6.65 -0.45 3.10
CA LEU A 144 7.25 -1.08 1.92
C LEU A 144 8.78 -1.22 2.06
N ALA A 145 9.45 -0.20 2.61
CA ALA A 145 10.89 -0.24 2.84
C ALA A 145 11.28 -1.25 3.93
N TYR A 146 10.49 -1.31 5.00
CA TYR A 146 10.69 -2.26 6.09
C TYR A 146 10.53 -3.70 5.59
N GLU A 147 9.48 -3.98 4.83
CA GLU A 147 9.25 -5.31 4.26
C GLU A 147 10.38 -5.74 3.32
N GLU A 148 10.77 -4.90 2.36
CA GLU A 148 11.88 -5.20 1.45
C GLU A 148 13.18 -5.47 2.20
N THR A 149 13.44 -4.75 3.28
CA THR A 149 14.65 -4.90 4.11
C THR A 149 14.63 -6.21 4.90
N GLN A 150 13.50 -6.53 5.52
CA GLN A 150 13.41 -7.66 6.45
C GLN A 150 13.19 -8.99 5.74
N LEU A 151 12.32 -9.00 4.72
CA LEU A 151 11.98 -10.23 3.99
C LEU A 151 12.93 -10.47 2.82
N GLY A 152 13.48 -9.41 2.23
CA GLY A 152 14.35 -9.47 1.06
C GLY A 152 15.46 -10.54 1.13
N PRO A 153 16.24 -10.65 2.24
CA PRO A 153 17.26 -11.68 2.39
C PRO A 153 16.72 -13.10 2.34
N VAL A 154 15.54 -13.36 2.92
CA VAL A 154 14.90 -14.68 2.90
C VAL A 154 14.38 -14.99 1.49
N LEU A 155 13.66 -14.05 0.89
CA LEU A 155 13.09 -14.22 -0.44
C LEU A 155 14.16 -14.40 -1.52
N ALA A 156 15.30 -13.70 -1.41
CA ALA A 156 16.42 -13.83 -2.32
C ALA A 156 16.99 -15.26 -2.42
N ASN A 157 16.76 -16.10 -1.40
CA ASN A 157 17.20 -17.49 -1.38
C ASN A 157 16.18 -18.48 -1.98
N TRP A 158 14.97 -18.02 -2.34
CA TRP A 158 13.90 -18.88 -2.84
C TRP A 158 13.84 -18.89 -4.38
N LYS A 159 13.88 -20.08 -4.99
CA LYS A 159 13.77 -20.22 -6.46
C LYS A 159 12.35 -20.44 -6.95
N THR A 160 11.47 -20.90 -6.07
CA THR A 160 10.05 -21.18 -6.31
C THR A 160 9.25 -20.75 -5.09
N TRP A 161 7.96 -20.53 -5.26
CA TRP A 161 7.04 -20.22 -4.16
C TRP A 161 6.91 -21.45 -3.24
N PRO A 162 7.31 -21.42 -1.95
CA PRO A 162 6.89 -22.43 -0.99
C PRO A 162 5.38 -22.71 -1.04
N GLY A 163 4.99 -23.93 -1.45
CA GLY A 163 3.58 -24.35 -1.53
C GLY A 163 2.97 -24.37 -2.93
N ARG A 164 3.64 -23.82 -3.96
CA ARG A 164 3.37 -24.23 -5.35
C ARG A 164 4.20 -25.47 -5.65
N ARG A 165 3.54 -26.59 -5.92
CA ARG A 165 4.18 -27.73 -6.59
C ARG A 165 4.47 -27.36 -8.04
#